data_AF-A0A925B0F2-F1
#
_entry.id   AF-A0A925B0F2-F1
#
_cell.length_a   1.000
_cell.length_b   1.000
_cell.length_c   1.000
_cell.angle_alpha   90.00
_cell.angle_beta   90.00
_cell.angle_gamma   90.00
#
_symmetry.space_group_name_H-M   'P 1'
#
loop_
_entity.id
_entity.type
_entity.pdbx_description
1 polymer ?
#
loop_
_entity_poly.entity_id
_entity_poly.type
_entity_poly.pdbx_seq_one_letter_code
_entity_poly.pdbx_strand_id
1 'polypeptide(L)'
;MIQRKPASNVARFPSVTASASSTTTTRLFVLDTNVLMHDPTCLFRFQEHDVYIPMAILEELDNNKKGMSEVARNARQASRYLDELVSSMEASIPDGIPLERHGDKAASGRLFLQTEAITSELPARLPTGTGKADNQIIGVVMHLQAAHSKREVILVSKDINMRIKARAVGLAAEDYFNDKVLEDTDLLYNGTQALPADFWDRHGKDMESWQQSGYTYYRVRGPLAPTFIINEFVYLEDEKPFHAQVKEVSGKTAVLQTLKDYSHQRNNVWGVVARNREQNFALNALMNPDIDFVTLLGQAGTGKTLLTLAAGLMQTLEDKTYSEIIMTRVTVPVGEDIGFLPGTEEEKMNPWMGALEDNLDVLNKTDDEAGEWGRAATRDLIRSRIKVKSLNFMRGRTFINKFLIIDEAQNLTPKQMKTL
;
A
#
# COMPACT_ATOMS: atom_id res chain seq x y z
N MET A 1 -1.01 -50.24 22.33
CA MET A 1 -1.51 -49.04 23.04
C MET A 1 -0.41 -48.00 22.95
N ILE A 2 -0.48 -46.90 22.21
CA ILE A 2 -1.58 -46.05 21.74
C ILE A 2 -1.18 -45.54 20.34
N GLN A 3 -2.09 -45.64 19.37
CA GLN A 3 -1.94 -45.07 18.02
C GLN A 3 -2.07 -43.55 18.06
N ARG A 4 -1.12 -42.82 17.46
CA ARG A 4 -1.32 -41.41 17.04
C ARG A 4 -1.61 -41.39 15.54
N LYS A 5 -2.77 -40.85 15.16
CA LYS A 5 -3.15 -40.56 13.77
C LYS A 5 -2.31 -39.38 13.22
N PRO A 6 -1.88 -39.39 11.96
CA PRO A 6 -1.38 -38.19 11.30
C PRO A 6 -2.53 -37.27 10.86
N ALA A 7 -2.25 -35.97 10.91
CA ALA A 7 -3.16 -34.88 10.54
C ALA A 7 -3.49 -34.89 9.04
N SER A 8 -4.71 -34.49 8.73
CA SER A 8 -5.33 -34.41 7.41
C SER A 8 -4.69 -33.35 6.50
N ASN A 9 -4.52 -33.72 5.23
CA ASN A 9 -4.12 -32.88 4.10
C ASN A 9 -4.84 -31.53 4.05
N VAL A 10 -4.06 -30.44 4.11
CA VAL A 10 -4.48 -29.11 3.68
C VAL A 10 -4.40 -29.08 2.15
N ALA A 11 -5.52 -28.90 1.48
CA ALA A 11 -5.59 -28.78 0.02
C ALA A 11 -4.88 -27.49 -0.43
N ARG A 12 -3.86 -27.63 -1.28
CA ARG A 12 -3.22 -26.52 -2.01
C ARG A 12 -4.11 -26.13 -3.20
N PHE A 13 -4.36 -24.83 -3.37
CA PHE A 13 -5.04 -24.29 -4.56
C PHE A 13 -4.08 -24.19 -5.76
N PRO A 14 -4.54 -24.42 -7.00
CA PRO A 14 -3.72 -24.29 -8.19
C PRO A 14 -3.52 -22.81 -8.57
N SER A 15 -2.31 -22.45 -8.97
CA SER A 15 -1.99 -21.18 -9.62
C SER A 15 -2.63 -21.15 -11.01
N VAL A 16 -3.52 -20.18 -11.25
CA VAL A 16 -4.20 -20.02 -12.53
C VAL A 16 -3.23 -19.43 -13.55
N THR A 17 -2.75 -20.29 -14.44
CA THR A 17 -2.15 -19.90 -15.72
C THR A 17 -3.28 -19.70 -16.73
N ALA A 18 -3.20 -18.60 -17.49
CA ALA A 18 -4.19 -18.24 -18.48
C ALA A 18 -4.26 -19.28 -19.61
N SER A 19 -5.42 -19.89 -19.80
CA SER A 19 -5.77 -20.61 -21.03
C SER A 19 -7.13 -20.13 -21.53
N ALA A 20 -7.16 -19.67 -22.78
CA ALA A 20 -8.35 -19.17 -23.45
C ALA A 20 -9.37 -20.28 -23.79
N SER A 21 -10.62 -19.84 -23.92
CA SER A 21 -11.83 -20.53 -24.42
C SER A 21 -12.50 -21.57 -23.53
N SER A 22 -13.35 -21.09 -22.62
CA SER A 22 -14.66 -21.69 -22.33
C SER A 22 -15.64 -20.54 -22.08
N THR A 23 -16.89 -20.63 -22.54
CA THR A 23 -17.93 -19.63 -22.25
C THR A 23 -18.17 -19.61 -20.73
N THR A 24 -17.50 -18.70 -20.03
CA THR A 24 -17.60 -18.53 -18.58
C THR A 24 -18.99 -18.00 -18.25
N THR A 25 -19.73 -18.73 -17.41
CA THR A 25 -21.02 -18.26 -16.92
C THR A 25 -20.75 -17.10 -15.97
N THR A 26 -21.10 -15.87 -16.37
CA THR A 26 -20.86 -14.68 -15.55
C THR A 26 -21.66 -14.76 -14.24
N ARG A 27 -21.05 -14.42 -13.10
CA ARG A 27 -21.73 -14.37 -11.79
C ARG A 27 -22.39 -13.01 -11.57
N LEU A 28 -23.41 -12.94 -10.71
CA LEU A 28 -24.05 -11.69 -10.31
C LEU A 28 -23.73 -11.40 -8.84
N PHE A 29 -22.95 -10.36 -8.58
CA PHE A 29 -22.62 -9.92 -7.23
C PHE A 29 -23.57 -8.82 -6.76
N VAL A 30 -24.30 -9.08 -5.69
CA VAL A 30 -25.16 -8.09 -5.04
C VAL A 30 -24.34 -7.43 -3.93
N LEU A 31 -24.13 -6.12 -4.03
CA LEU A 31 -23.33 -5.40 -3.03
C LEU A 31 -24.16 -5.03 -1.80
N ASP A 32 -23.46 -4.79 -0.70
CA ASP A 32 -23.94 -4.12 0.50
C ASP A 32 -23.40 -2.67 0.53
N THR A 33 -24.13 -1.74 1.15
CA THR A 33 -23.75 -0.33 1.27
C THR A 33 -22.40 -0.17 1.96
N ASN A 34 -22.10 -0.98 2.97
CA ASN A 34 -20.82 -0.92 3.68
C ASN A 34 -19.63 -1.17 2.75
N VAL A 35 -19.80 -1.99 1.71
CA VAL A 35 -18.74 -2.24 0.73
C VAL A 35 -18.40 -0.96 -0.03
N LEU A 36 -19.42 -0.25 -0.54
CA LEU A 36 -19.28 1.03 -1.26
C LEU A 36 -18.81 2.18 -0.37
N MET A 37 -19.23 2.20 0.90
CA MET A 37 -18.81 3.20 1.88
C MET A 37 -17.36 3.01 2.36
N HIS A 38 -16.83 1.79 2.29
CA HIS A 38 -15.42 1.53 2.57
C HIS A 38 -14.54 1.68 1.32
N ASP A 39 -15.01 1.26 0.15
CA ASP A 39 -14.28 1.35 -1.10
C ASP A 39 -15.21 1.74 -2.27
N PRO A 40 -15.19 3.00 -2.72
CA PRO A 40 -16.02 3.42 -3.85
C PRO A 40 -15.59 2.81 -5.19
N THR A 41 -14.37 2.24 -5.27
CA THR A 41 -13.87 1.59 -6.50
C THR A 41 -14.32 0.15 -6.65
N CYS A 42 -15.01 -0.42 -5.65
CA CYS A 42 -15.48 -1.81 -5.67
C CYS A 42 -16.32 -2.15 -6.92
N LEU A 43 -17.07 -1.18 -7.47
CA LEU A 43 -17.86 -1.34 -8.69
C LEU A 43 -17.04 -1.88 -9.87
N PHE A 44 -15.74 -1.61 -9.91
CA PHE A 44 -14.85 -1.96 -11.02
C PHE A 44 -13.93 -3.14 -10.70
N ARG A 45 -14.18 -3.88 -9.61
CA ARG A 45 -13.26 -4.93 -9.13
C ARG A 45 -13.78 -6.36 -9.29
N PHE A 46 -14.89 -6.51 -10.01
CA PHE A 46 -15.54 -7.79 -10.25
C PHE A 46 -15.17 -8.44 -11.60
N GLN A 47 -14.11 -7.95 -12.27
CA GLN A 47 -13.57 -8.54 -13.50
C GLN A 47 -14.64 -8.67 -14.60
N GLU A 48 -14.88 -9.88 -15.11
CA GLU A 48 -15.92 -10.18 -16.10
C GLU A 48 -17.32 -10.35 -15.51
N HIS A 49 -17.48 -10.20 -14.19
CA HIS A 49 -18.75 -10.46 -13.51
C HIS A 49 -19.59 -9.20 -13.34
N ASP A 50 -20.92 -9.41 -13.27
CA ASP A 50 -21.86 -8.30 -13.15
C ASP A 50 -22.11 -7.94 -11.69
N VAL A 51 -22.42 -6.67 -11.47
CA VAL A 51 -22.68 -6.07 -10.18
C VAL A 51 -24.14 -5.63 -10.12
N TYR A 52 -24.82 -5.90 -9.01
CA TYR A 52 -26.18 -5.47 -8.75
C TYR A 52 -26.23 -4.58 -7.50
N ILE A 53 -26.89 -3.42 -7.62
CA ILE A 53 -27.07 -2.48 -6.51
C ILE A 53 -28.56 -2.39 -6.14
N PRO A 54 -28.95 -2.90 -4.96
CA PRO A 54 -30.26 -2.64 -4.38
C PRO A 54 -30.54 -1.16 -4.17
N MET A 55 -31.79 -0.73 -4.32
CA MET A 55 -32.18 0.69 -4.18
C MET A 55 -31.90 1.24 -2.78
N ALA A 56 -32.03 0.39 -1.75
CA ALA A 56 -31.73 0.75 -0.36
C ALA A 56 -30.30 1.31 -0.17
N ILE A 57 -29.34 0.85 -0.99
CA ILE A 57 -27.96 1.34 -0.95
C ILE A 57 -27.88 2.79 -1.38
N LEU A 58 -28.64 3.20 -2.39
CA LEU A 58 -28.63 4.58 -2.87
C LEU A 58 -29.16 5.53 -1.79
N GLU A 59 -30.21 5.12 -1.08
CA GLU A 59 -30.75 5.87 0.06
C GLU A 59 -29.73 5.99 1.20
N GLU A 60 -29.02 4.90 1.52
CA GLU A 60 -28.00 4.90 2.55
C GLU A 60 -26.77 5.73 2.17
N LEU A 61 -26.32 5.67 0.92
CA LEU A 61 -25.25 6.53 0.41
C LEU A 61 -25.64 8.01 0.53
N ASP A 62 -26.91 8.34 0.24
CA ASP A 62 -27.41 9.71 0.33
C ASP A 62 -27.44 10.22 1.77
N ASN A 63 -27.87 9.37 2.70
CA ASN A 63 -27.89 9.68 4.13
C ASN A 63 -26.47 9.85 4.69
N ASN A 64 -25.51 9.06 4.20
CA ASN A 64 -24.13 9.06 4.68
C ASN A 64 -23.22 10.09 3.97
N LYS A 65 -23.68 10.84 2.97
CA LYS A 65 -22.86 11.84 2.24
C LYS A 65 -22.53 13.11 3.06
N LYS A 66 -23.17 13.30 4.22
CA LYS A 66 -23.04 14.49 5.06
C LYS A 66 -21.87 14.35 6.05
N GLY A 67 -21.09 15.42 6.18
CA GLY A 67 -19.94 15.47 7.09
C GLY A 67 -18.58 15.31 6.42
N MET A 68 -17.54 15.19 7.25
CA MET A 68 -16.12 15.22 6.86
C MET A 68 -15.41 13.88 7.10
N SER A 69 -16.12 12.83 7.52
CA SER A 69 -15.56 11.50 7.74
C SER A 69 -15.14 10.84 6.42
N GLU A 70 -14.28 9.84 6.51
CA GLU A 70 -13.88 9.01 5.36
C GLU A 70 -15.08 8.29 4.74
N VAL A 71 -15.95 7.73 5.58
CA VAL A 71 -17.23 7.13 5.16
C VAL A 71 -18.06 8.12 4.32
N ALA A 72 -18.19 9.38 4.76
CA ALA A 72 -18.93 10.40 4.01
C ALA A 72 -18.24 10.82 2.71
N ARG A 73 -16.90 10.82 2.67
CA ARG A 73 -16.12 11.05 1.45
C ARG A 73 -16.33 9.91 0.44
N ASN A 74 -16.23 8.67 0.89
CA ASN A 74 -16.40 7.49 0.06
C ASN A 74 -17.83 7.38 -0.45
N ALA A 75 -18.84 7.65 0.39
CA ALA A 75 -20.24 7.70 -0.04
C ALA A 75 -20.46 8.73 -1.17
N ARG A 76 -19.86 9.93 -1.06
CA ARG A 76 -19.88 10.93 -2.14
C ARG A 76 -19.19 10.45 -3.41
N GLN A 77 -18.04 9.77 -3.28
CA GLN A 77 -17.30 9.27 -4.44
C GLN A 77 -18.02 8.12 -5.14
N ALA A 78 -18.58 7.17 -4.39
CA ALA A 78 -19.41 6.10 -4.92
C ALA A 78 -20.64 6.67 -5.66
N SER A 79 -21.31 7.67 -5.07
CA SER A 79 -22.45 8.35 -5.71
C SER A 79 -22.05 9.02 -7.03
N ARG A 80 -20.86 9.65 -7.11
CA ARG A 80 -20.35 10.24 -8.36
C ARG A 80 -20.06 9.19 -9.42
N TYR A 81 -19.44 8.06 -9.06
CA TYR A 81 -19.20 6.99 -10.03
C TYR A 81 -20.51 6.41 -10.57
N LEU A 82 -21.51 6.24 -9.71
CA LEU A 82 -22.83 5.81 -10.13
C LEU A 82 -23.49 6.84 -11.06
N ASP A 83 -23.40 8.14 -10.74
CA ASP A 83 -23.91 9.22 -11.57
C ASP A 83 -23.21 9.30 -12.94
N GLU A 84 -21.88 9.16 -12.98
CA GLU A 84 -21.09 9.08 -14.23
C GLU A 84 -21.52 7.89 -15.09
N LEU A 85 -21.67 6.70 -14.49
CA LEU A 85 -22.08 5.49 -15.19
C LEU A 85 -23.49 5.63 -15.77
N VAL A 86 -24.45 6.11 -14.96
CA VAL A 86 -25.85 6.29 -15.40
C VAL A 86 -25.98 7.39 -16.45
N SER A 87 -25.25 8.51 -16.31
CA SER A 87 -25.29 9.63 -17.25
C SER A 87 -24.64 9.34 -18.60
N SER A 88 -23.74 8.35 -18.66
CA SER A 88 -23.02 7.99 -19.89
C SER A 88 -23.81 7.14 -20.89
N MET A 89 -25.04 6.72 -20.57
CA MET A 89 -25.87 5.86 -21.43
C MET A 89 -27.16 6.53 -21.92
N GLU A 90 -27.46 6.33 -23.21
CA GLU A 90 -28.79 6.55 -23.81
C GLU A 90 -29.68 5.27 -23.76
N ALA A 91 -29.12 4.12 -23.35
CA ALA A 91 -29.79 2.82 -23.37
C ALA A 91 -30.64 2.55 -22.11
N SER A 92 -31.58 1.61 -22.25
CA SER A 92 -32.50 1.14 -21.20
C SER A 92 -31.74 0.62 -19.97
N ILE A 93 -31.83 1.31 -18.83
CA ILE A 93 -31.28 0.93 -17.51
C ILE A 93 -31.46 -0.58 -17.18
N PRO A 94 -32.60 -1.22 -17.49
CA PRO A 94 -32.81 -2.66 -17.32
C PRO A 94 -31.76 -3.60 -17.95
N ASP A 95 -31.11 -3.21 -19.05
CA ASP A 95 -30.16 -4.09 -19.77
C ASP A 95 -28.76 -4.11 -19.12
N GLY A 96 -28.54 -3.29 -18.10
CA GLY A 96 -27.28 -3.16 -17.38
C GLY A 96 -26.28 -2.22 -18.05
N ILE A 97 -25.57 -1.44 -17.25
CA ILE A 97 -24.62 -0.41 -17.66
C ILE A 97 -23.22 -1.04 -17.72
N PRO A 98 -22.50 -1.00 -18.86
CA PRO A 98 -21.12 -1.49 -18.93
C PRO A 98 -20.21 -0.81 -17.90
N LEU A 99 -19.41 -1.60 -17.18
CA LEU A 99 -18.46 -1.10 -16.18
C LEU A 99 -17.09 -0.71 -16.76
N GLU A 100 -16.88 -0.93 -18.07
CA GLU A 100 -15.64 -0.57 -18.77
C GLU A 100 -15.43 0.95 -18.76
N ARG A 101 -14.35 1.41 -18.10
CA ARG A 101 -13.93 2.81 -18.14
C ARG A 101 -12.78 2.99 -19.13
N HIS A 102 -12.75 4.13 -19.83
CA HIS A 102 -11.71 4.57 -20.77
C HIS A 102 -10.32 3.91 -20.58
N GLY A 103 -10.09 2.81 -21.30
CA GLY A 103 -8.77 2.18 -21.45
C GLY A 103 -8.38 1.09 -20.44
N ASP A 104 -9.19 0.78 -19.43
CA ASP A 104 -8.86 -0.21 -18.40
C ASP A 104 -9.64 -1.53 -18.62
N LYS A 105 -8.93 -2.62 -18.95
CA LYS A 105 -9.53 -3.93 -19.27
C LYS A 105 -9.92 -4.76 -18.04
N ALA A 106 -9.76 -4.20 -16.84
CA ALA A 106 -9.93 -4.93 -15.59
C ALA A 106 -11.40 -5.17 -15.20
N ALA A 107 -12.37 -4.45 -15.78
CA ALA A 107 -13.80 -4.59 -15.48
C ALA A 107 -14.63 -4.66 -16.78
N SER A 108 -14.96 -5.87 -17.24
CA SER A 108 -15.75 -6.10 -18.46
C SER A 108 -17.22 -6.48 -18.20
N GLY A 109 -17.61 -6.57 -16.93
CA GLY A 109 -18.99 -6.82 -16.51
C GLY A 109 -19.93 -5.61 -16.66
N ARG A 110 -21.17 -5.79 -16.21
CA ARG A 110 -22.24 -4.79 -16.20
C ARG A 110 -22.74 -4.47 -14.80
N LEU A 111 -23.15 -3.23 -14.59
CA LEU A 111 -23.86 -2.73 -13.43
C LEU A 111 -25.37 -2.77 -13.67
N PHE A 112 -26.09 -3.46 -12.79
CA PHE A 112 -27.54 -3.47 -12.72
C PHE A 112 -28.02 -2.70 -11.50
N LEU A 113 -29.06 -1.90 -11.68
CA LEU A 113 -29.73 -1.19 -10.60
C LEU A 113 -31.11 -1.82 -10.38
N GLN A 114 -31.55 -1.86 -9.13
CA GLN A 114 -32.91 -2.30 -8.83
C GLN A 114 -33.93 -1.32 -9.42
N THR A 115 -34.73 -1.77 -10.38
CA THR A 115 -35.78 -0.96 -11.03
C THR A 115 -37.19 -1.30 -10.57
N GLU A 116 -37.36 -2.41 -9.86
CA GLU A 116 -38.67 -2.92 -9.42
C GLU A 116 -38.78 -2.99 -7.89
N ALA A 117 -40.00 -2.80 -7.38
CA ALA A 117 -40.30 -2.94 -5.97
C ALA A 117 -40.34 -4.43 -5.59
N ILE A 118 -39.23 -4.94 -5.06
CA ILE A 118 -39.12 -6.33 -4.61
C ILE A 118 -39.63 -6.42 -3.16
N THR A 119 -40.79 -7.05 -2.99
CA THR A 119 -41.34 -7.41 -1.67
C THR A 119 -41.27 -8.91 -1.49
N SER A 120 -40.09 -9.42 -1.14
CA SER A 120 -39.96 -10.83 -0.77
C SER A 120 -40.31 -11.02 0.71
N GLU A 121 -41.21 -11.95 1.03
CA GLU A 121 -41.38 -12.40 2.40
C GLU A 121 -40.13 -13.16 2.86
N LEU A 122 -39.37 -12.57 3.78
CA LEU A 122 -38.26 -13.27 4.41
C LEU A 122 -38.83 -14.47 5.20
N PRO A 123 -38.15 -15.63 5.19
CA PRO A 123 -38.57 -16.78 5.98
C PRO A 123 -38.75 -16.38 7.45
N ALA A 124 -39.78 -16.92 8.11
CA ALA A 124 -40.10 -16.66 9.53
C ALA A 124 -38.97 -16.98 10.54
N ARG A 125 -37.82 -17.49 10.06
CA ARG A 125 -36.61 -17.82 10.82
C ARG A 125 -35.68 -16.62 11.03
N LEU A 126 -35.90 -15.48 10.36
CA LEU A 126 -35.09 -14.27 10.54
C LEU A 126 -35.76 -13.30 11.54
N PRO A 127 -35.03 -12.70 12.50
CA PRO A 127 -35.58 -11.72 13.43
C PRO A 127 -36.08 -10.46 12.69
N THR A 128 -37.32 -10.04 12.96
CA THR A 128 -38.01 -8.92 12.27
C THR A 128 -37.77 -7.54 12.90
N GLY A 129 -37.01 -7.47 14.00
CA GLY A 129 -36.91 -6.26 14.85
C GLY A 129 -35.69 -5.34 14.63
N THR A 130 -34.56 -5.85 14.12
CA THR A 130 -33.28 -5.09 14.00
C THR A 130 -32.60 -5.36 12.65
N GLY A 131 -32.30 -4.31 11.88
CA GLY A 131 -31.65 -4.39 10.55
C GLY A 131 -32.62 -4.44 9.36
N LYS A 132 -33.54 -3.46 9.26
CA LYS A 132 -34.53 -3.39 8.17
C LYS A 132 -33.89 -3.34 6.78
N ALA A 133 -32.79 -2.61 6.63
CA ALA A 133 -32.06 -2.49 5.36
C ALA A 133 -31.33 -3.80 4.98
N ASP A 134 -30.60 -4.43 5.91
CA ASP A 134 -29.95 -5.73 5.65
C ASP A 134 -30.97 -6.77 5.18
N ASN A 135 -32.13 -6.79 5.84
CA ASN A 135 -33.22 -7.71 5.54
C ASN A 135 -33.80 -7.44 4.15
N GLN A 136 -33.95 -6.16 3.75
CA GLN A 136 -34.35 -5.79 2.40
C GLN A 136 -33.32 -6.26 1.36
N ILE A 137 -32.02 -6.07 1.60
CA ILE A 137 -30.97 -6.51 0.68
C ILE A 137 -30.99 -8.04 0.54
N ILE A 138 -31.08 -8.78 1.65
CA ILE A 138 -31.21 -10.25 1.62
C ILE A 138 -32.44 -10.67 0.81
N GLY A 139 -33.57 -9.97 0.96
CA GLY A 139 -34.78 -10.21 0.18
C GLY A 139 -34.58 -10.02 -1.33
N VAL A 140 -33.86 -8.97 -1.72
CA VAL A 140 -33.46 -8.73 -3.12
C VAL A 140 -32.58 -9.88 -3.64
N VAL A 141 -31.59 -10.33 -2.88
CA VAL A 141 -30.73 -11.46 -3.26
C VAL A 141 -31.56 -12.74 -3.45
N MET A 142 -32.51 -13.04 -2.56
CA MET A 142 -33.41 -14.19 -2.70
C MET A 142 -34.25 -14.12 -3.98
N HIS A 143 -34.80 -12.94 -4.28
CA HIS A 143 -35.59 -12.73 -5.49
C HIS A 143 -34.74 -12.95 -6.76
N LEU A 144 -33.53 -12.36 -6.81
CA LEU A 144 -32.61 -12.52 -7.93
C LEU A 144 -32.17 -13.98 -8.10
N GLN A 145 -31.91 -14.70 -7.00
CA GLN A 145 -31.55 -16.12 -7.05
C GLN A 145 -32.69 -16.96 -7.67
N ALA A 146 -33.95 -16.62 -7.38
CA ALA A 146 -35.11 -17.29 -7.96
C ALA A 146 -35.34 -16.91 -9.43
N ALA A 147 -35.15 -15.64 -9.79
CA ALA A 147 -35.30 -15.12 -11.15
C ALA A 147 -34.19 -15.64 -12.10
N HIS A 148 -32.99 -15.87 -11.57
CA HIS A 148 -31.81 -16.29 -12.34
C HIS A 148 -31.36 -17.72 -12.01
N SER A 149 -32.20 -18.72 -12.28
CA SER A 149 -31.93 -20.13 -11.92
C SER A 149 -30.68 -20.76 -12.57
N LYS A 150 -30.10 -20.12 -13.59
CA LYS A 150 -28.90 -20.57 -14.31
C LYS A 150 -27.64 -19.78 -13.95
N ARG A 151 -27.76 -18.79 -13.07
CA ARG A 151 -26.69 -17.85 -12.71
C ARG A 151 -26.47 -17.88 -11.21
N GLU A 152 -25.20 -17.87 -10.79
CA GLU A 152 -24.87 -17.75 -9.38
C GLU A 152 -25.07 -16.30 -8.93
N VAL A 153 -25.84 -16.11 -7.85
CA VAL A 153 -26.10 -14.81 -7.22
C VAL A 153 -25.43 -14.82 -5.86
N ILE A 154 -24.50 -13.88 -5.64
CA ILE A 154 -23.64 -13.87 -4.45
C ILE A 154 -23.78 -12.52 -3.76
N LEU A 155 -24.12 -12.54 -2.47
CA LEU A 155 -24.07 -11.34 -1.63
C LEU A 155 -22.63 -11.02 -1.23
N VAL A 156 -22.18 -9.78 -1.46
CA VAL A 156 -20.87 -9.29 -1.03
C VAL A 156 -21.07 -8.25 0.07
N SER A 157 -20.58 -8.55 1.26
CA SER A 157 -20.69 -7.64 2.42
C SER A 157 -19.47 -7.73 3.31
N LYS A 158 -19.10 -6.62 3.97
CA LYS A 158 -18.09 -6.60 5.04
C LYS A 158 -18.67 -6.97 6.42
N ASP A 159 -19.99 -6.93 6.60
CA ASP A 159 -20.62 -7.27 7.87
C ASP A 159 -20.78 -8.80 8.02
N ILE A 160 -20.11 -9.36 9.02
CA ILE A 160 -20.21 -10.78 9.38
C ILE A 160 -21.65 -11.19 9.69
N ASN A 161 -22.45 -10.33 10.33
CA ASN A 161 -23.82 -10.63 10.71
C ASN A 161 -24.71 -10.76 9.47
N MET A 162 -24.55 -9.86 8.50
CA MET A 162 -25.29 -9.92 7.24
C MET A 162 -24.96 -11.21 6.48
N ARG A 163 -23.67 -11.59 6.39
CA ARG A 163 -23.25 -12.85 5.76
C ARG A 163 -23.81 -14.09 6.47
N ILE A 164 -23.86 -14.08 7.81
CA ILE A 164 -24.46 -15.16 8.60
C ILE A 164 -25.96 -15.26 8.31
N LYS A 165 -26.70 -14.13 8.31
CA LYS A 165 -28.13 -14.09 7.99
C LYS A 165 -28.41 -14.65 6.59
N ALA A 166 -27.64 -14.24 5.58
CA ALA A 166 -27.78 -14.70 4.20
C ALA A 166 -27.54 -16.22 4.07
N ARG A 167 -26.48 -16.74 4.69
CA ARG A 167 -26.20 -18.19 4.70
C ARG A 167 -27.27 -18.99 5.43
N ALA A 168 -27.86 -18.43 6.50
CA ALA A 168 -28.94 -19.09 7.24
C ALA A 168 -30.22 -19.28 6.41
N VAL A 169 -30.43 -18.45 5.38
CA VAL A 169 -31.53 -18.60 4.40
C VAL A 169 -31.11 -19.29 3.10
N GLY A 170 -29.88 -19.84 3.05
CA GLY A 170 -29.40 -20.64 1.93
C GLY A 170 -28.80 -19.84 0.77
N LEU A 171 -28.46 -18.57 0.97
CA LEU A 171 -27.81 -17.74 -0.04
C LEU A 171 -26.29 -17.84 0.03
N ALA A 172 -25.64 -17.73 -1.14
CA ALA A 172 -24.20 -17.51 -1.20
C ALA A 172 -23.86 -16.11 -0.69
N ALA A 173 -22.87 -16.03 0.20
CA ALA A 173 -22.39 -14.77 0.75
C ALA A 173 -20.88 -14.80 0.96
N GLU A 174 -20.20 -13.78 0.45
CA GLU A 174 -18.75 -13.62 0.46
C GLU A 174 -18.35 -12.33 1.20
N ASP A 175 -17.16 -12.37 1.80
CA ASP A 175 -16.56 -11.18 2.41
C ASP A 175 -15.92 -10.32 1.32
N TYR A 176 -16.01 -9.00 1.47
CA TYR A 176 -15.32 -8.11 0.57
C TYR A 176 -13.87 -7.94 1.01
N PHE A 177 -12.98 -8.76 0.44
CA PHE A 177 -11.55 -8.68 0.68
C PHE A 177 -10.93 -7.55 -0.15
N ASN A 178 -10.99 -6.33 0.36
CA ASN A 178 -10.18 -5.21 -0.15
C ASN A 178 -9.57 -4.34 0.96
N ASP A 179 -9.63 -4.77 2.23
CA ASP A 179 -8.95 -4.10 3.34
C ASP A 179 -7.43 -4.31 3.35
N LYS A 180 -6.88 -4.89 2.29
CA LYS A 180 -5.46 -4.82 2.04
C LYS A 180 -5.16 -3.50 1.37
N VAL A 181 -4.59 -2.59 2.17
CA VAL A 181 -3.57 -1.64 1.74
C VAL A 181 -2.79 -2.26 0.58
N LEU A 182 -3.08 -1.81 -0.65
CA LEU A 182 -2.37 -2.13 -1.89
C LEU A 182 -1.76 -3.55 -1.89
N GLU A 183 -2.53 -4.60 -2.24
CA GLU A 183 -1.90 -5.88 -2.61
C GLU A 183 -0.94 -5.75 -3.78
N ASP A 184 -1.08 -4.66 -4.54
CA ASP A 184 -0.19 -4.32 -5.64
C ASP A 184 0.94 -3.38 -5.19
N THR A 185 1.64 -3.69 -4.10
CA THR A 185 3.02 -3.17 -3.96
C THR A 185 3.87 -3.54 -5.18
N ASP A 186 3.50 -4.63 -5.86
CA ASP A 186 4.11 -5.09 -7.11
C ASP A 186 3.78 -4.21 -8.33
N LEU A 187 2.69 -3.42 -8.30
CA LEU A 187 2.40 -2.41 -9.34
C LEU A 187 3.04 -1.05 -9.04
N LEU A 188 3.52 -0.83 -7.81
CA LEU A 188 4.27 0.38 -7.51
C LEU A 188 5.64 0.29 -8.17
N TYR A 189 6.10 1.43 -8.67
CA TYR A 189 7.44 1.53 -9.22
C TYR A 189 8.47 1.21 -8.12
N ASN A 190 9.21 0.11 -8.30
CA ASN A 190 10.13 -0.41 -7.30
C ASN A 190 11.46 0.36 -7.20
N GLY A 191 11.67 1.39 -8.02
CA GLY A 191 12.91 2.17 -8.05
C GLY A 191 14.11 1.39 -8.59
N THR A 192 13.90 0.20 -9.14
CA THR A 192 14.97 -0.66 -9.66
C THR A 192 14.61 -1.27 -11.01
N GLN A 193 15.61 -1.46 -11.87
CA GLN A 193 15.47 -2.12 -13.16
C GLN A 193 16.61 -3.13 -13.38
N ALA A 194 16.25 -4.37 -13.67
CA ALA A 194 17.20 -5.37 -14.16
C ALA A 194 17.61 -5.03 -15.60
N LEU A 195 18.91 -4.96 -15.84
CA LEU A 195 19.47 -4.81 -17.18
C LEU A 195 19.51 -6.17 -17.87
N PRO A 196 19.24 -6.24 -19.20
CA PRO A 196 19.35 -7.48 -19.94
C PRO A 196 20.81 -7.94 -20.04
N ALA A 197 21.03 -9.24 -20.22
CA ALA A 197 22.39 -9.81 -20.33
C ALA A 197 23.21 -9.17 -21.48
N ASP A 198 22.55 -8.80 -22.57
CA ASP A 198 23.17 -8.14 -23.74
C ASP A 198 23.26 -6.61 -23.61
N PHE A 199 23.11 -6.07 -22.39
CA PHE A 199 23.12 -4.63 -22.14
C PHE A 199 24.39 -3.97 -22.69
N TRP A 200 25.56 -4.51 -22.35
CA TRP A 200 26.84 -3.96 -22.80
C TRP A 200 27.06 -4.11 -24.31
N ASP A 201 26.55 -5.17 -24.94
CA ASP A 201 26.64 -5.34 -26.39
C ASP A 201 25.84 -4.27 -27.14
N ARG A 202 24.65 -3.94 -26.62
CA ARG A 202 23.74 -2.96 -27.25
C ARG A 202 24.05 -1.50 -26.91
N HIS A 203 24.71 -1.24 -25.78
CA HIS A 203 24.89 0.12 -25.24
C HIS A 203 26.35 0.53 -25.04
N GLY A 204 27.29 -0.42 -25.14
CA GLY A 204 28.72 -0.22 -24.83
C GLY A 204 29.59 0.29 -25.98
N LYS A 205 29.11 0.25 -27.24
CA LYS A 205 29.94 0.52 -28.43
C LYS A 205 30.58 1.92 -28.45
N ASP A 206 29.84 2.93 -28.00
CA ASP A 206 30.30 4.33 -27.89
C ASP A 206 30.26 4.82 -26.43
N MET A 207 30.48 3.90 -25.48
CA MET A 207 30.40 4.23 -24.06
C MET A 207 31.60 5.06 -23.61
N GLU A 208 31.32 6.15 -22.91
CA GLU A 208 32.34 6.95 -22.23
C GLU A 208 32.33 6.62 -20.74
N SER A 209 33.52 6.47 -20.13
CA SER A 209 33.66 6.29 -18.68
C SER A 209 34.61 7.32 -18.09
N TRP A 210 34.24 7.91 -16.95
CA TRP A 210 35.10 8.83 -16.21
C TRP A 210 34.91 8.67 -14.71
N GLN A 211 35.85 9.21 -13.93
CA GLN A 211 35.75 9.26 -12.48
C GLN A 211 35.51 10.69 -12.00
N GLN A 212 34.57 10.85 -11.07
CA GLN A 212 34.27 12.13 -10.44
C GLN A 212 33.83 11.90 -9.00
N SER A 213 34.45 12.65 -8.07
CA SER A 213 34.13 12.58 -6.63
C SER A 213 34.15 11.17 -6.03
N GLY A 214 35.08 10.32 -6.50
CA GLY A 214 35.24 8.94 -6.03
C GLY A 214 34.26 7.92 -6.63
N TYR A 215 33.38 8.35 -7.53
CA TYR A 215 32.47 7.48 -8.27
C TYR A 215 32.92 7.31 -9.71
N THR A 216 32.60 6.17 -10.31
CA THR A 216 32.77 5.93 -11.74
C THR A 216 31.44 6.18 -12.44
N TYR A 217 31.47 6.91 -13.53
CA TYR A 217 30.33 7.23 -14.35
C TYR A 217 30.48 6.58 -15.73
N TYR A 218 29.36 6.14 -16.28
CA TYR A 218 29.25 5.56 -17.61
C TYR A 218 28.17 6.30 -18.39
N ARG A 219 28.55 6.92 -19.51
CA ARG A 219 27.59 7.45 -20.47
C ARG A 219 27.34 6.38 -21.52
N VAL A 220 26.12 5.88 -21.55
CA VAL A 220 25.68 4.82 -22.46
C VAL A 220 24.70 5.38 -23.48
N ARG A 221 24.73 4.81 -24.69
CA ARG A 221 23.81 5.17 -25.77
C ARG A 221 23.09 3.94 -26.28
N GLY A 222 21.77 3.96 -26.34
CA GLY A 222 21.03 2.85 -26.90
C GLY A 222 19.51 2.90 -26.66
N PRO A 223 18.80 1.84 -27.05
CA PRO A 223 17.34 1.81 -27.05
C PRO A 223 16.71 1.80 -25.65
N LEU A 224 17.45 1.40 -24.60
CA LEU A 224 16.95 1.45 -23.21
C LEU A 224 17.15 2.80 -22.52
N ALA A 225 18.05 3.65 -23.02
CA ALA A 225 18.30 4.94 -22.38
C ALA A 225 17.03 5.80 -22.19
N PRO A 226 16.07 5.88 -23.15
CA PRO A 226 14.83 6.64 -22.95
C PRO A 226 13.87 6.04 -21.92
N THR A 227 14.04 4.78 -21.51
CA THR A 227 13.14 4.13 -20.55
C THR A 227 13.58 4.32 -19.11
N PHE A 228 14.83 4.74 -18.89
CA PHE A 228 15.34 4.95 -17.54
C PHE A 228 14.71 6.16 -16.87
N ILE A 229 14.59 6.07 -15.54
CA ILE A 229 14.10 7.14 -14.69
C ILE A 229 15.25 7.69 -13.84
N ILE A 230 15.32 9.01 -13.63
CA ILE A 230 16.34 9.60 -12.76
C ILE A 230 16.23 9.02 -11.35
N ASN A 231 17.38 8.73 -10.73
CA ASN A 231 17.52 8.05 -9.44
C ASN A 231 17.12 6.57 -9.41
N GLU A 232 16.69 5.98 -10.53
CA GLU A 232 16.50 4.54 -10.66
C GLU A 232 17.81 3.77 -10.45
N PHE A 233 17.74 2.67 -9.71
CA PHE A 233 18.87 1.76 -9.57
C PHE A 233 18.82 0.68 -10.65
N VAL A 234 19.86 0.60 -11.46
CA VAL A 234 19.99 -0.44 -12.48
C VAL A 234 21.00 -1.49 -12.02
N TYR A 235 20.73 -2.74 -12.37
CA TYR A 235 21.60 -3.85 -11.99
C TYR A 235 21.75 -4.91 -13.08
N LEU A 236 22.92 -5.55 -13.11
CA LEU A 236 23.22 -6.73 -13.90
C LEU A 236 23.87 -7.77 -12.97
N GLU A 237 23.30 -8.97 -12.91
CA GLU A 237 23.78 -10.09 -12.08
C GLU A 237 24.46 -11.15 -12.96
N ASP A 238 25.55 -10.77 -13.63
CA ASP A 238 26.36 -11.66 -14.47
C ASP A 238 27.70 -12.01 -13.76
N GLU A 239 28.64 -12.68 -14.43
CA GLU A 239 29.99 -13.00 -13.88
C GLU A 239 30.69 -11.77 -13.28
N LYS A 240 30.42 -10.58 -13.82
CA LYS A 240 30.82 -9.29 -13.26
C LYS A 240 29.58 -8.49 -12.90
N PRO A 241 29.15 -8.49 -11.63
CA PRO A 241 27.97 -7.75 -11.22
C PRO A 241 28.20 -6.25 -11.44
N PHE A 242 27.17 -5.58 -11.96
CA PHE A 242 27.19 -4.15 -12.19
C PHE A 242 25.96 -3.53 -11.55
N HIS A 243 26.17 -2.65 -10.57
CA HIS A 243 25.11 -1.89 -9.91
C HIS A 243 25.39 -0.40 -10.07
N ALA A 244 24.39 0.36 -10.50
CA ALA A 244 24.51 1.79 -10.72
C ALA A 244 23.19 2.53 -10.46
N GLN A 245 23.29 3.84 -10.32
CA GLN A 245 22.14 4.75 -10.26
C GLN A 245 22.10 5.60 -11.53
N VAL A 246 20.92 5.79 -12.11
CA VAL A 246 20.69 6.68 -13.23
C VAL A 246 20.78 8.13 -12.75
N LYS A 247 21.68 8.92 -13.34
CA LYS A 247 21.90 10.34 -12.98
C LYS A 247 21.33 11.30 -14.01
N GLU A 248 21.41 10.95 -15.29
CA GLU A 248 20.91 11.78 -16.38
C GLU A 248 20.30 10.92 -17.47
N VAL A 249 19.24 11.42 -18.10
CA VAL A 249 18.61 10.82 -19.28
C VAL A 249 18.37 11.93 -20.31
N SER A 250 18.89 11.73 -21.52
CA SER A 250 18.76 12.68 -22.63
C SER A 250 18.59 11.94 -23.95
N GLY A 251 17.33 11.82 -24.39
CA GLY A 251 16.97 11.09 -25.60
C GLY A 251 17.45 9.63 -25.54
N LYS A 252 18.41 9.27 -26.40
CA LYS A 252 18.98 7.91 -26.46
C LYS A 252 20.26 7.74 -25.65
N THR A 253 20.59 8.70 -24.80
CA THR A 253 21.79 8.68 -23.96
C THR A 253 21.39 8.74 -22.49
N ALA A 254 22.06 7.97 -21.65
CA ALA A 254 21.90 8.01 -20.20
C ALA A 254 23.27 8.00 -19.50
N VAL A 255 23.35 8.63 -18.33
CA VAL A 255 24.54 8.60 -17.46
C VAL A 255 24.22 7.75 -16.24
N LEU A 256 25.02 6.70 -16.04
CA LEU A 256 24.94 5.77 -14.92
C LEU A 256 26.13 6.00 -13.99
N GLN A 257 25.89 6.10 -12.69
CA GLN A 257 26.92 6.25 -11.66
C GLN A 257 27.01 4.97 -10.83
N THR A 258 28.22 4.42 -10.66
CA THR A 258 28.45 3.28 -9.76
C THR A 258 28.08 3.62 -8.32
N LEU A 259 27.60 2.62 -7.59
CA LEU A 259 27.21 2.79 -6.18
C LEU A 259 28.39 2.70 -5.24
N LYS A 260 28.27 3.32 -4.06
CA LYS A 260 29.14 3.00 -2.92
C LYS A 260 28.70 1.66 -2.35
N ASP A 261 29.67 0.77 -2.09
CA ASP A 261 29.40 -0.54 -1.52
C ASP A 261 29.30 -0.47 0.02
N TYR A 262 28.08 -0.37 0.52
CA TYR A 262 27.76 -0.37 1.95
C TYR A 262 27.73 -1.77 2.57
N SER A 263 27.98 -2.85 1.81
CA SER A 263 28.15 -4.19 2.39
C SER A 263 29.51 -4.36 3.07
N HIS A 264 30.48 -3.53 2.69
CA HIS A 264 31.83 -3.56 3.24
C HIS A 264 31.93 -2.74 4.54
N GLN A 265 32.58 -3.31 5.58
CA GLN A 265 32.65 -2.68 6.92
C GLN A 265 33.25 -1.26 6.93
N ARG A 266 34.20 -0.97 6.04
CA ARG A 266 34.79 0.40 5.91
C ARG A 266 33.78 1.47 5.48
N ASN A 267 32.69 1.07 4.86
CA ASN A 267 31.66 1.96 4.36
C ASN A 267 30.41 1.93 5.24
N ASN A 268 30.45 1.31 6.43
CA ASN A 268 29.30 1.24 7.33
C ASN A 268 28.66 2.62 7.57
N VAL A 269 27.34 2.64 7.77
CA VAL A 269 26.57 3.83 8.13
C VAL A 269 26.13 3.66 9.57
N TRP A 270 26.76 4.40 10.48
CA TRP A 270 26.49 4.32 11.92
C TRP A 270 26.60 2.87 12.45
N GLY A 271 27.65 2.17 12.03
CA GLY A 271 27.91 0.76 12.35
C GLY A 271 27.03 -0.26 11.60
N VAL A 272 26.10 0.18 10.75
CA VAL A 272 25.25 -0.70 9.94
C VAL A 272 25.86 -0.91 8.55
N VAL A 273 25.94 -2.17 8.12
CA VAL A 273 26.30 -2.57 6.76
C VAL A 273 25.09 -3.16 6.04
N ALA A 274 25.02 -2.97 4.72
CA ALA A 274 24.01 -3.59 3.87
C ALA A 274 24.23 -5.11 3.80
N ARG A 275 23.16 -5.89 3.96
CA ARG A 275 23.20 -7.37 3.90
C ARG A 275 22.83 -7.95 2.55
N ASN A 276 22.23 -7.13 1.70
CA ASN A 276 21.84 -7.48 0.34
C ASN A 276 21.86 -6.22 -0.53
N ARG A 277 21.64 -6.42 -1.82
CA ARG A 277 21.64 -5.36 -2.83
C ARG A 277 20.58 -4.30 -2.54
N GLU A 278 19.37 -4.71 -2.16
CA GLU A 278 18.25 -3.80 -1.90
C GLU A 278 18.57 -2.85 -0.73
N GLN A 279 19.18 -3.35 0.34
CA GLN A 279 19.67 -2.51 1.44
C GLN A 279 20.83 -1.61 1.02
N ASN A 280 21.72 -2.08 0.14
CA ASN A 280 22.79 -1.26 -0.42
C ASN A 280 22.21 -0.09 -1.25
N PHE A 281 21.18 -0.34 -2.06
CA PHE A 281 20.47 0.68 -2.83
C PHE A 281 19.77 1.67 -1.89
N ALA A 282 19.07 1.17 -0.87
CA ALA A 282 18.43 2.02 0.13
C ALA A 282 19.44 2.95 0.83
N LEU A 283 20.61 2.45 1.24
CA LEU A 283 21.65 3.30 1.84
C LEU A 283 22.24 4.31 0.87
N ASN A 284 22.47 3.94 -0.41
CA ASN A 284 22.90 4.89 -1.43
C ASN A 284 21.86 6.00 -1.67
N ALA A 285 20.56 5.68 -1.60
CA ALA A 285 19.50 6.69 -1.68
C ALA A 285 19.44 7.58 -0.44
N LEU A 286 19.44 6.98 0.76
CA LEU A 286 19.34 7.68 2.04
C LEU A 286 20.53 8.58 2.34
N MET A 287 21.74 8.18 1.94
CA MET A 287 22.98 8.92 2.16
C MET A 287 23.28 9.96 1.07
N ASN A 288 22.39 10.11 0.08
CA ASN A 288 22.55 11.09 -0.98
C ASN A 288 21.73 12.36 -0.67
N PRO A 289 22.38 13.48 -0.28
CA PRO A 289 21.68 14.72 0.07
C PRO A 289 21.00 15.40 -1.12
N ASP A 290 21.31 14.99 -2.36
CA ASP A 290 20.65 15.50 -3.56
C ASP A 290 19.25 14.87 -3.79
N ILE A 291 18.86 13.89 -2.96
CA ILE A 291 17.53 13.25 -3.01
C ILE A 291 16.70 13.75 -1.83
N ASP A 292 15.80 14.69 -2.10
CA ASP A 292 14.96 15.33 -1.06
C ASP A 292 13.93 14.39 -0.43
N PHE A 293 13.51 13.34 -1.16
CA PHE A 293 12.43 12.46 -0.75
C PHE A 293 12.72 11.01 -1.14
N VAL A 294 12.77 10.13 -0.13
CA VAL A 294 13.02 8.70 -0.30
C VAL A 294 11.85 7.91 0.29
N THR A 295 11.26 7.03 -0.52
CA THR A 295 10.23 6.07 -0.07
C THR A 295 10.83 4.68 -0.01
N LEU A 296 10.79 4.05 1.17
CA LEU A 296 11.21 2.67 1.34
C LEU A 296 10.00 1.78 1.60
N LEU A 297 9.71 0.88 0.66
CA LEU A 297 8.66 -0.12 0.76
C LEU A 297 9.29 -1.50 0.95
N GLY A 298 8.63 -2.36 1.72
CA GLY A 298 9.11 -3.72 1.95
C GLY A 298 8.50 -4.35 3.19
N GLN A 299 8.60 -5.68 3.28
CA GLN A 299 8.03 -6.46 4.39
C GLN A 299 8.65 -6.08 5.75
N ALA A 300 7.97 -6.46 6.84
CA ALA A 300 8.52 -6.31 8.19
C ALA A 300 9.85 -7.06 8.33
N GLY A 301 10.80 -6.50 9.08
CA GLY A 301 12.13 -7.10 9.28
C GLY A 301 13.16 -6.85 8.17
N THR A 302 12.80 -6.17 7.07
CA THR A 302 13.74 -5.80 5.98
C THR A 302 14.74 -4.70 6.35
N GLY A 303 14.59 -4.07 7.53
CA GLY A 303 15.54 -3.09 8.06
C GLY A 303 15.28 -1.64 7.64
N LYS A 304 14.16 -1.32 6.98
CA LYS A 304 13.85 0.05 6.47
C LYS A 304 14.05 1.15 7.52
N THR A 305 13.37 1.03 8.66
CA THR A 305 13.43 2.01 9.75
C THR A 305 14.84 2.06 10.37
N LEU A 306 15.48 0.90 10.57
CA LEU A 306 16.85 0.83 11.09
C LEU A 306 17.87 1.54 10.17
N LEU A 307 17.85 1.26 8.87
CA LEU A 307 18.73 1.89 7.88
C LEU A 307 18.49 3.40 7.79
N THR A 308 17.22 3.82 7.84
CA THR A 308 16.83 5.24 7.81
C THR A 308 17.32 5.98 9.06
N LEU A 309 17.20 5.36 10.24
CA LEU A 309 17.73 5.92 11.48
C LEU A 309 19.26 6.00 11.46
N ALA A 310 19.94 4.95 11.00
CA ALA A 310 21.39 4.95 10.85
C ALA A 310 21.88 6.07 9.92
N ALA A 311 21.24 6.23 8.75
CA ALA A 311 21.55 7.31 7.81
C ALA A 311 21.24 8.70 8.38
N GLY A 312 20.12 8.85 9.09
CA GLY A 312 19.75 10.09 9.76
C GLY A 312 20.74 10.48 10.86
N LEU A 313 21.21 9.51 11.66
CA LEU A 313 22.22 9.73 12.71
C LEU A 313 23.57 10.11 12.11
N MET A 314 24.05 9.36 11.12
CA MET A 314 25.27 9.67 10.37
C MET A 314 25.24 11.11 9.84
N GLN A 315 24.16 11.49 9.15
CA GLN A 315 24.06 12.82 8.54
C GLN A 315 23.79 13.96 9.55
N THR A 316 23.37 13.65 10.78
CA THR A 316 23.08 14.66 11.82
C THR A 316 24.24 14.85 12.79
N LEU A 317 24.90 13.75 13.19
CA LEU A 317 25.92 13.75 14.23
C LEU A 317 27.34 13.75 13.66
N GLU A 318 27.61 12.94 12.64
CA GLU A 318 28.92 12.84 12.00
C GLU A 318 29.10 13.89 10.89
N ASP A 319 28.28 13.83 9.83
CA ASP A 319 28.41 14.74 8.68
C ASP A 319 27.92 16.16 8.99
N LYS A 320 27.02 16.30 9.98
CA LYS A 320 26.39 17.56 10.41
C LYS A 320 25.65 18.30 9.27
N THR A 321 25.20 17.58 8.25
CA THR A 321 24.35 18.08 7.16
C THR A 321 23.00 18.54 7.72
N TYR A 322 22.42 17.76 8.63
CA TYR A 322 21.15 18.09 9.29
C TYR A 322 21.38 18.44 10.76
N SER A 323 20.54 19.33 11.28
CA SER A 323 20.63 19.79 12.66
C SER A 323 19.99 18.84 13.67
N GLU A 324 18.97 18.09 13.23
CA GLU A 324 18.09 17.29 14.07
C GLU A 324 17.28 16.31 13.20
N ILE A 325 16.94 15.17 13.79
CA ILE A 325 16.07 14.15 13.21
C ILE A 325 14.67 14.35 13.78
N ILE A 326 13.67 14.46 12.92
CA ILE A 326 12.26 14.50 13.32
C ILE A 326 11.65 13.18 12.92
N MET A 327 11.05 12.47 13.87
CA MET A 327 10.35 11.22 13.59
C MET A 327 8.87 11.37 13.88
N THR A 328 8.04 10.88 12.97
CA THR A 328 6.59 10.82 13.15
C THR A 328 6.08 9.43 12.77
N ARG A 329 5.05 8.98 13.48
CA ARG A 329 4.36 7.71 13.25
C ARG A 329 2.86 7.93 13.43
N VAL A 330 2.05 7.29 12.61
CA VAL A 330 0.59 7.31 12.79
C VAL A 330 0.25 6.51 14.03
N THR A 331 -0.38 7.14 15.01
CA THR A 331 -1.05 6.44 16.10
C THR A 331 -2.38 5.91 15.56
N VAL A 332 -2.44 4.65 15.14
CA VAL A 332 -3.74 3.98 14.95
C VAL A 332 -4.13 3.45 16.32
N PRO A 333 -5.10 4.08 17.03
CA PRO A 333 -5.50 3.57 18.33
C PRO A 333 -6.09 2.16 18.16
N VAL A 334 -5.58 1.21 18.94
CA VAL A 334 -6.19 -0.12 19.05
C VAL A 334 -7.24 -0.02 20.15
N GLY A 335 -8.43 0.49 19.84
CA GLY A 335 -9.53 0.65 20.80
C GLY A 335 -10.34 1.94 20.63
N GLU A 336 -11.08 2.33 21.67
CA GLU A 336 -11.77 3.63 21.71
C GLU A 336 -10.77 4.75 21.36
N ASP A 337 -11.23 5.70 20.53
CA ASP A 337 -10.50 6.91 20.17
C ASP A 337 -9.75 7.40 21.41
N ILE A 338 -8.46 7.68 21.26
CA ILE A 338 -7.67 8.36 22.28
C ILE A 338 -8.21 9.79 22.38
N GLY A 339 -9.41 9.93 22.95
CA GLY A 339 -9.89 11.13 23.53
C GLY A 339 -8.98 11.41 24.72
N PHE A 340 -8.30 12.56 24.66
CA PHE A 340 -7.69 13.23 25.81
C PHE A 340 -6.97 12.30 26.80
N LEU A 341 -5.98 11.52 26.36
CA LEU A 341 -4.97 11.07 27.33
C LEU A 341 -4.36 12.33 27.97
N PRO A 342 -4.44 12.54 29.30
CA PRO A 342 -3.75 13.63 29.95
C PRO A 342 -2.24 13.35 29.90
N GLY A 343 -1.43 14.36 29.60
CA GLY A 343 0.02 14.23 29.45
C GLY A 343 0.61 15.05 28.31
N THR A 344 1.94 15.12 28.26
CA THR A 344 2.69 15.76 27.18
C THR A 344 2.56 14.99 25.86
N GLU A 345 2.89 15.64 24.73
CA GLU A 345 2.88 14.96 23.42
C GLU A 345 3.76 13.69 23.43
N GLU A 346 4.92 13.77 24.09
CA GLU A 346 5.88 12.67 24.23
C GLU A 346 5.27 11.49 25.01
N GLU A 347 4.62 11.75 26.15
CA GLU A 347 3.96 10.71 26.96
C GLU A 347 2.86 9.96 26.21
N LYS A 348 2.15 10.64 25.30
CA LYS A 348 1.12 9.99 24.46
C LYS A 348 1.72 9.16 23.33
N MET A 349 2.94 9.51 22.90
CA MET A 349 3.66 8.78 21.87
C MET A 349 4.45 7.59 22.46
N ASN A 350 4.72 7.57 23.77
CA ASN A 350 5.51 6.54 24.47
C ASN A 350 5.19 5.09 24.09
N PRO A 351 3.93 4.63 23.96
CA PRO A 351 3.64 3.25 23.56
C PRO A 351 4.21 2.88 22.18
N TRP A 352 4.40 3.87 21.30
CA TRP A 352 4.91 3.71 19.95
C TRP A 352 6.43 3.91 19.86
N MET A 353 7.04 4.39 20.96
CA MET A 353 8.48 4.66 21.07
C MET A 353 9.31 3.39 21.29
N GLY A 354 8.74 2.31 21.82
CA GLY A 354 9.50 1.09 22.13
C GLY A 354 10.28 0.54 20.92
N ALA A 355 9.64 0.49 19.75
CA ALA A 355 10.30 0.04 18.52
C ALA A 355 11.42 1.00 18.04
N LEU A 356 11.30 2.30 18.31
CA LEU A 356 12.37 3.26 18.05
C LEU A 356 13.52 3.04 19.04
N GLU A 357 13.23 2.90 20.32
CA GLU A 357 14.23 2.64 21.35
C GLU A 357 15.01 1.35 21.07
N ASP A 358 14.33 0.27 20.66
CA ASP A 358 14.96 -0.99 20.26
C ASP A 358 15.96 -0.79 19.10
N ASN A 359 15.58 -0.01 18.09
CA ASN A 359 16.49 0.32 16.98
C ASN A 359 17.68 1.16 17.44
N LEU A 360 17.45 2.15 18.31
CA LEU A 360 18.53 2.98 18.86
C LEU A 360 19.49 2.16 19.72
N ASP A 361 18.99 1.18 20.48
CA ASP A 361 19.83 0.28 21.27
C ASP A 361 20.71 -0.62 20.38
N VAL A 362 20.22 -1.04 19.21
CA VAL A 362 21.05 -1.73 18.21
C VAL A 362 22.14 -0.80 17.67
N LEU A 363 21.80 0.45 17.37
CA LEU A 363 22.73 1.47 16.84
C LEU A 363 23.72 2.00 17.89
N ASN A 364 23.45 1.83 19.18
CA ASN A 364 24.33 2.22 20.28
C ASN A 364 25.34 1.15 20.68
N LYS A 365 25.15 -0.10 20.24
CA LYS A 365 26.06 -1.23 20.54
C LYS A 365 27.37 -1.20 19.75
N THR A 366 27.56 -0.22 18.89
CA THR A 366 28.73 -0.11 18.01
C THR A 366 29.96 0.44 18.70
N ASP A 367 29.81 1.05 19.89
CA ASP A 367 30.90 1.56 20.74
C ASP A 367 31.21 0.62 21.91
N ASP A 368 31.77 -0.55 21.62
CA ASP A 368 32.28 -1.47 22.66
C ASP A 368 33.56 -0.94 23.35
N GLU A 369 34.26 0.04 22.75
CA GLU A 369 35.45 0.66 23.32
C GLU A 369 35.14 1.71 24.40
N ALA A 370 33.92 2.27 24.38
CA ALA A 370 33.47 3.22 25.39
C ALA A 370 32.89 2.46 26.59
N GLY A 371 33.50 2.62 27.77
CA GLY A 371 32.95 2.12 29.03
C GLY A 371 31.51 2.58 29.27
N GLU A 372 30.85 2.02 30.29
CA GLU A 372 29.42 2.25 30.59
C GLU A 372 29.00 3.73 30.62
N TRP A 373 29.91 4.61 31.08
CA TRP A 373 29.71 6.06 31.10
C TRP A 373 29.72 6.72 29.70
N GLY A 374 30.59 6.28 28.79
CA GLY A 374 30.66 6.80 27.42
C GLY A 374 29.45 6.37 26.59
N ARG A 375 28.93 5.16 26.84
CA ARG A 375 27.67 4.69 26.23
C ARG A 375 26.46 5.50 26.71
N ALA A 376 26.39 5.85 27.99
CA ALA A 376 25.32 6.69 28.53
C ALA A 376 25.35 8.11 27.92
N ALA A 377 26.52 8.74 27.84
CA ALA A 377 26.67 10.07 27.24
C ALA A 377 26.32 10.09 25.75
N THR A 378 26.71 9.05 24.99
CA THR A 378 26.37 8.90 23.57
C THR A 378 24.86 8.71 23.37
N ARG A 379 24.22 7.90 24.23
CA ARG A 379 22.76 7.72 24.20
C ARG A 379 22.01 9.03 24.45
N ASP A 380 22.45 9.81 25.44
CA ASP A 380 21.82 11.09 25.76
C ASP A 380 22.01 12.11 24.63
N LEU A 381 23.19 12.13 23.99
CA LEU A 381 23.45 12.96 22.81
C LEU A 381 22.52 12.59 21.65
N ILE A 382 22.38 11.31 21.34
CA ILE A 382 21.49 10.81 20.28
C ILE A 382 20.04 11.18 20.57
N ARG A 383 19.56 10.92 21.80
CA ARG A 383 18.21 11.29 22.24
C ARG A 383 17.96 12.79 22.13
N SER A 384 18.96 13.63 22.41
CA SER A 384 18.81 15.08 22.30
C SER A 384 18.55 15.56 20.86
N ARG A 385 19.05 14.80 19.86
CA ARG A 385 18.95 15.10 18.41
C ARG A 385 17.75 14.47 17.72
N ILE A 386 17.04 13.57 18.37
CA ILE A 386 15.82 12.96 17.82
C ILE A 386 14.61 13.62 18.50
N LYS A 387 13.70 14.17 17.70
CA LYS A 387 12.42 14.70 18.16
C LYS A 387 11.28 13.89 17.60
N VAL A 388 10.50 13.28 18.48
CA VAL A 388 9.28 12.62 18.06
C VAL A 388 8.13 13.61 18.08
N LYS A 389 7.41 13.67 16.96
CA LYS A 389 6.31 14.60 16.73
C LYS A 389 5.11 13.89 16.17
N SER A 390 3.92 14.25 16.65
CA SER A 390 2.66 13.82 16.06
C SER A 390 2.44 14.53 14.72
N LEU A 391 1.67 13.90 13.84
CA LEU A 391 1.32 14.48 12.52
C LEU A 391 0.62 15.84 12.63
N ASN A 392 -0.21 16.01 13.68
CA ASN A 392 -0.90 17.27 13.93
C ASN A 392 0.08 18.42 14.22
N PHE A 393 1.22 18.12 14.85
CA PHE A 393 2.28 19.09 15.13
C PHE A 393 3.11 19.47 13.90
N MET A 394 3.08 18.64 12.85
CA MET A 394 3.80 18.89 11.61
C MET A 394 3.08 19.91 10.73
N ARG A 395 1.76 19.99 10.85
CA ARG A 395 0.90 20.82 9.99
C ARG A 395 1.27 22.31 10.07
N GLY A 396 1.57 22.90 8.91
CA GLY A 396 1.84 24.33 8.78
C GLY A 396 3.22 24.76 9.30
N ARG A 397 4.12 23.81 9.56
CA ARG A 397 5.50 24.10 9.95
C ARG A 397 6.43 24.03 8.74
N THR A 398 7.50 24.80 8.80
CA THR A 398 8.62 24.71 7.86
C THR A 398 9.81 24.10 8.60
N PHE A 399 10.34 23.00 8.07
CA PHE A 399 11.51 22.33 8.61
C PHE A 399 12.73 22.66 7.75
N ILE A 400 13.70 23.37 8.33
CA ILE A 400 14.93 23.76 7.65
C ILE A 400 16.07 22.92 8.19
N ASN A 401 16.83 22.27 7.29
CA ASN A 401 17.98 21.42 7.63
C ASN A 401 17.63 20.37 8.71
N LYS A 402 16.53 19.64 8.48
CA LYS A 402 16.04 18.56 9.34
C LYS A 402 15.94 17.26 8.53
N PHE A 403 16.27 16.14 9.15
CA PHE A 403 16.05 14.82 8.57
C PHE A 403 14.69 14.29 9.06
N LEU A 404 13.68 14.26 8.19
CA LEU A 404 12.32 13.85 8.55
C LEU A 404 12.09 12.37 8.23
N ILE A 405 11.71 11.59 9.24
CA ILE A 405 11.35 10.18 9.13
C ILE A 405 9.86 10.01 9.40
N ILE A 406 9.14 9.47 8.41
CA ILE A 406 7.73 9.11 8.52
C ILE A 406 7.66 7.58 8.53
N ASP A 407 7.51 7.01 9.73
CA ASP A 407 7.46 5.55 9.91
C ASP A 407 6.01 5.05 9.84
N GLU A 408 5.83 3.82 9.36
CA GLU A 408 4.53 3.22 9.04
C GLU A 408 3.64 4.12 8.17
N ALA A 409 4.23 4.75 7.15
CA ALA A 409 3.55 5.71 6.28
C ALA A 409 2.33 5.12 5.55
N GLN A 410 2.23 3.79 5.41
CA GLN A 410 1.05 3.13 4.84
C GLN A 410 -0.22 3.34 5.66
N ASN A 411 -0.10 3.71 6.94
CA ASN A 411 -1.23 4.06 7.80
C ASN A 411 -1.70 5.51 7.61
N LEU A 412 -1.03 6.30 6.75
CA LEU A 412 -1.40 7.68 6.46
C LEU A 412 -2.43 7.76 5.34
N THR A 413 -3.40 8.64 5.52
CA THR A 413 -4.28 9.04 4.42
C THR A 413 -3.52 9.91 3.42
N PRO A 414 -3.92 9.94 2.13
CA PRO A 414 -3.29 10.82 1.12
C PRO A 414 -3.30 12.32 1.52
N LYS A 415 -4.31 12.76 2.28
CA LYS A 415 -4.39 14.14 2.77
C LYS A 415 -3.35 14.42 3.86
N GLN A 416 -3.09 13.46 4.74
CA GLN A 416 -2.03 13.60 5.75
C GLN A 416 -0.67 13.59 5.09
N MET A 417 -0.42 12.69 4.14
CA MET A 417 0.82 12.68 3.34
C MET A 417 1.06 14.01 2.62
N LYS A 418 0.02 14.63 2.05
CA LYS A 418 0.12 15.95 1.39
C LYS A 418 0.31 17.12 2.37
N THR A 419 -0.02 16.93 3.64
CA THR A 419 0.09 17.97 4.67
C THR A 419 1.49 18.06 5.26
N LEU A 420 2.17 16.91 5.30
CA LEU A 420 3.60 16.80 5.57
C LEU A 420 4.39 17.33 4.36
#